data_AF-A0A413JU34-F1
#
_entry.id   AF-A0A413JU34-F1
#
_cell.length_a   1.000
_cell.length_b   1.000
_cell.length_c   1.000
_cell.angle_alpha   90.00
_cell.angle_beta   90.00
_cell.angle_gamma   90.00
#
_symmetry.space_group_name_H-M   'P 1'
#
loop_
_entity.id
_entity.type
_entity.pdbx_description
1 polymer ?
#
loop_
_entity_poly.entity_id
_entity_poly.type
_entity_poly.pdbx_seq_one_letter_code
_entity_poly.pdbx_strand_id
1 'polypeptide(L)'
;MMNKFINTKIFYILISVAVLFMVFLLVLRGCSQGPEIQATVSPSDPVVGQEIFYSDSTSGAETWYWEFGDNGTSNQRSGHHLFKQEGVYKIRLTVNGNLERYFDVRVKEETGTENQHLVHIIAPKEAIQGENIIFRGEGHDEQWRWEFGETGMIDSREKTALYAYAEPGEYEVLLSTENTRYPIRHRINILPYYSENDSTDVMVLIGLDIKEKLQNIVDGKPFNINYNYVVSKYFNNNPNTLVVVNNNKYNDFYSYCQGLHHIGKKETVIQNVIVESEGEEDGQISRIAVIQTDKKR
;
A
#
# COMPACT_ATOMS: atom_id res chain seq x y z
N MET A 1 60.66 72.27 -15.74
CA MET A 1 59.42 72.87 -16.28
C MET A 1 59.40 72.57 -17.77
N MET A 2 58.37 72.06 -18.44
CA MET A 2 56.94 71.99 -18.15
C MET A 2 56.35 71.07 -19.24
N ASN A 3 55.83 69.89 -18.91
CA ASN A 3 54.93 69.17 -19.82
C ASN A 3 53.81 68.46 -19.06
N LYS A 4 53.34 69.12 -17.99
CA LYS A 4 52.25 68.67 -17.13
C LYS A 4 50.87 69.17 -17.60
N PHE A 5 50.80 69.95 -18.68
CA PHE A 5 49.56 70.61 -19.14
C PHE A 5 48.75 69.83 -20.18
N ILE A 6 49.36 68.86 -20.88
CA ILE A 6 48.65 68.06 -21.89
C ILE A 6 47.83 66.94 -21.22
N ASN A 7 48.21 66.50 -20.03
CA ASN A 7 47.53 65.41 -19.33
C ASN A 7 46.21 65.83 -18.71
N THR A 8 46.10 67.03 -18.14
CA THR A 8 44.86 67.43 -17.44
C THR A 8 43.72 67.71 -18.42
N LYS A 9 43.98 68.39 -19.54
CA LYS A 9 42.95 68.69 -20.54
C LYS A 9 42.46 67.42 -21.25
N ILE A 10 43.37 66.51 -21.62
CA ILE A 10 43.00 65.22 -22.22
C ILE A 10 42.24 64.35 -21.21
N PHE A 11 42.65 64.37 -19.94
CA PHE A 11 41.94 63.66 -18.87
C PHE A 11 40.52 64.19 -18.66
N TYR A 12 40.30 65.51 -18.66
CA TYR A 12 38.95 66.08 -18.59
C TYR A 12 38.11 65.75 -19.84
N ILE A 13 38.72 65.71 -21.02
CA ILE A 13 38.03 65.27 -22.25
C ILE A 13 37.61 63.81 -22.13
N LEU A 14 38.50 62.91 -21.72
CA LEU A 14 38.20 61.48 -21.53
C LEU A 14 37.11 61.26 -20.47
N ILE A 15 37.15 61.98 -19.35
CA ILE A 15 36.08 61.95 -18.34
C ILE A 15 34.77 62.46 -18.94
N SER A 16 34.79 63.58 -19.68
CA SER A 16 33.57 64.13 -20.28
C SER A 16 32.95 63.16 -21.28
N VAL A 17 33.76 62.46 -22.10
CA VAL A 17 33.32 61.44 -23.04
C VAL A 17 32.79 60.20 -22.31
N ALA A 18 33.44 59.77 -21.23
CA ALA A 18 32.96 58.66 -20.41
C ALA A 18 31.63 59.00 -19.71
N VAL A 19 31.45 60.24 -19.23
CA VAL A 19 30.19 60.70 -18.65
C VAL A 19 29.11 60.81 -19.72
N LEU A 20 29.41 61.34 -20.91
CA LEU A 20 28.47 61.39 -22.03
C LEU A 20 28.08 59.99 -22.51
N PHE A 21 29.02 59.05 -22.54
CA PHE A 21 28.75 57.65 -22.84
C PHE A 21 27.93 56.97 -21.74
N MET A 22 28.18 57.28 -20.46
CA MET A 22 27.39 56.74 -19.35
C MET A 22 25.98 57.33 -19.29
N VAL A 23 25.82 58.63 -19.58
CA VAL A 23 24.51 59.28 -19.78
C VAL A 23 23.82 58.72 -21.01
N PHE A 24 24.54 58.49 -22.11
CA PHE A 24 24.00 57.82 -23.30
C PHE A 24 23.58 56.39 -23.00
N LEU A 25 24.33 55.63 -22.20
CA LEU A 25 23.95 54.30 -21.72
C LEU A 25 22.74 54.35 -20.76
N LEU A 26 22.63 55.39 -19.92
CA LEU A 26 21.46 55.61 -19.06
C LEU A 26 20.23 56.02 -19.86
N VAL A 27 20.38 56.84 -20.90
CA VAL A 27 19.32 57.21 -21.85
C VAL A 27 18.93 56.00 -22.71
N LEU A 28 19.88 55.18 -23.15
CA LEU A 28 19.62 53.90 -23.82
C LEU A 28 18.85 52.94 -22.91
N ARG A 29 19.23 52.82 -21.63
CA ARG A 29 18.45 52.05 -20.64
C ARG A 29 17.05 52.62 -20.41
N GLY A 30 16.90 53.94 -20.44
CA GLY A 30 15.61 54.63 -20.32
C GLY A 30 14.75 54.57 -21.60
N CYS A 31 15.36 54.38 -22.77
CA CYS A 31 14.68 54.27 -24.06
C CYS A 31 14.38 52.83 -24.49
N SER A 32 14.92 51.79 -23.82
CA SER A 32 14.90 50.44 -24.39
C SER A 32 13.93 49.42 -23.80
N GLN A 33 12.93 49.77 -22.99
CA GLN A 33 11.80 48.86 -22.77
C GLN A 33 10.50 49.66 -22.65
N GLY A 34 9.68 49.60 -23.71
CA GLY A 34 8.25 49.91 -23.59
C GLY A 34 7.58 48.97 -22.58
N PRO A 35 6.31 49.21 -22.21
CA PRO A 35 5.60 48.34 -21.28
C PRO A 35 5.62 46.90 -21.80
N GLU A 36 6.41 46.04 -21.15
CA GLU A 36 6.46 44.63 -21.48
C GLU A 36 5.31 43.93 -20.76
N ILE A 37 4.50 43.18 -21.52
CA ILE A 37 3.41 42.39 -20.94
C ILE A 37 4.01 41.33 -20.00
N GLN A 38 3.57 41.29 -18.75
CA GLN A 38 3.89 40.24 -17.79
C GLN A 38 2.66 39.35 -17.62
N ALA A 39 2.56 38.30 -18.43
CA ALA A 39 1.43 37.38 -18.37
C ALA A 39 1.89 35.92 -18.46
N THR A 40 1.07 35.02 -17.93
CA THR A 40 1.34 33.58 -17.88
C THR A 40 0.13 32.77 -18.36
N VAL A 41 0.43 31.62 -18.97
CA VAL A 41 -0.52 30.56 -19.29
C VAL A 41 0.08 29.24 -18.81
N SER A 42 -0.68 28.45 -18.07
CA SER A 42 -0.21 27.18 -17.51
C SER A 42 -1.34 26.15 -17.40
N PRO A 43 -1.08 24.85 -17.70
CA PRO A 43 0.14 24.35 -18.34
C PRO A 43 0.24 24.77 -19.82
N SER A 44 1.43 24.75 -20.41
CA SER A 44 1.63 25.01 -21.85
C SER A 44 1.36 23.78 -22.73
N ASP A 45 1.20 22.60 -22.11
CA ASP A 45 0.94 21.33 -22.77
C ASP A 45 -0.22 20.54 -22.12
N PRO A 46 -1.42 21.14 -22.00
CA PRO A 46 -2.60 20.47 -21.45
C PRO A 46 -3.05 19.30 -22.32
N VAL A 47 -3.80 18.39 -21.72
CA VAL A 47 -4.55 17.34 -22.42
C VAL A 47 -5.94 17.88 -22.81
N VAL A 48 -6.58 17.36 -23.88
CA VAL A 48 -7.98 17.69 -24.19
C VAL A 48 -8.85 17.50 -22.94
N GLY A 49 -9.71 18.46 -22.62
CA GLY A 49 -10.54 18.40 -21.42
C GLY A 49 -9.87 18.88 -20.13
N GLN A 50 -8.58 19.24 -20.15
CA GLN A 50 -7.89 19.90 -19.04
C GLN A 50 -8.00 21.42 -19.15
N GLU A 51 -8.40 22.08 -18.06
CA GLU A 51 -8.42 23.54 -17.99
C GLU A 51 -6.99 24.11 -17.89
N ILE A 52 -6.69 25.10 -18.73
CA ILE A 52 -5.53 25.97 -18.55
C ILE A 52 -5.92 27.17 -17.70
N PHE A 53 -4.98 27.66 -16.89
CA PHE A 53 -5.07 28.94 -16.20
C PHE A 53 -4.29 30.01 -16.96
N TYR A 54 -4.87 31.19 -17.10
CA TYR A 54 -4.22 32.37 -17.64
C TYR A 54 -4.29 33.54 -16.66
N SER A 55 -3.26 34.37 -16.66
CA SER A 55 -3.21 35.57 -15.81
C SER A 55 -2.27 36.63 -16.35
N ASP A 56 -2.60 37.89 -16.08
CA ASP A 56 -1.75 39.04 -16.37
C ASP A 56 -1.40 39.85 -15.10
N SER A 57 -0.15 40.27 -15.00
CA SER A 57 0.42 41.14 -13.98
C SER A 57 1.13 42.36 -14.59
N THR A 58 0.77 42.76 -15.81
CA THR A 58 1.37 43.90 -16.50
C THR A 58 1.11 45.20 -15.73
N SER A 59 2.18 45.94 -15.43
CA SER A 59 2.07 47.23 -14.73
C SER A 59 1.38 48.27 -15.62
N GLY A 60 0.37 48.95 -15.10
CA GLY A 60 -0.41 49.94 -15.86
C GLY A 60 -1.41 49.35 -16.87
N ALA A 61 -1.72 48.05 -16.77
CA ALA A 61 -2.79 47.43 -17.55
C ALA A 61 -4.16 47.83 -16.99
N GLU A 62 -5.03 48.35 -17.86
CA GLU A 62 -6.42 48.74 -17.56
C GLU A 62 -7.43 47.83 -18.26
N THR A 63 -7.06 47.28 -19.42
CA THR A 63 -7.93 46.39 -20.21
C THR A 63 -7.15 45.17 -20.71
N TRP A 64 -7.84 44.03 -20.78
CA TRP A 64 -7.31 42.75 -21.27
C TRP A 64 -8.26 42.20 -22.32
N TYR A 65 -7.71 41.63 -23.36
CA TYR A 65 -8.46 40.84 -24.33
C TYR A 65 -7.65 39.60 -24.69
N TRP A 66 -8.15 38.44 -24.27
CA TRP A 66 -7.58 37.14 -24.55
C TRP A 66 -8.34 36.49 -25.70
N GLU A 67 -7.61 35.93 -26.65
CA GLU A 67 -8.13 35.07 -27.71
C GLU A 67 -7.37 33.74 -27.65
N PHE A 68 -8.10 32.64 -27.46
CA PHE A 68 -7.48 31.34 -27.19
C PHE A 68 -7.10 30.56 -28.44
N GLY A 69 -7.50 31.02 -29.63
CA GLY A 69 -7.22 30.36 -30.91
C GLY A 69 -8.22 29.27 -31.30
N ASP A 70 -9.25 29.01 -30.48
CA ASP A 70 -10.35 28.05 -30.71
C ASP A 70 -11.73 28.74 -30.84
N ASN A 71 -11.73 30.04 -31.15
CA ASN A 71 -12.86 30.98 -31.06
C ASN A 71 -13.30 31.37 -29.63
N GLY A 72 -12.63 30.87 -28.59
CA GLY A 72 -12.81 31.34 -27.23
C GLY A 72 -12.16 32.72 -27.01
N THR A 73 -12.81 33.57 -26.21
CA THR A 73 -12.29 34.89 -25.84
C THR A 73 -12.58 35.25 -24.39
N SER A 74 -11.77 36.12 -23.77
CA SER A 74 -12.03 36.65 -22.44
C SER A 74 -11.55 38.09 -22.27
N ASN A 75 -12.31 38.92 -21.55
CA ASN A 75 -11.92 40.27 -21.14
C ASN A 75 -11.40 40.34 -19.69
N GLN A 76 -11.21 39.19 -19.04
CA GLN A 76 -10.78 39.11 -17.66
C GLN A 76 -9.26 39.16 -17.54
N ARG A 77 -8.77 39.75 -16.45
CA ARG A 77 -7.34 39.77 -16.12
C ARG A 77 -6.75 38.36 -15.91
N SER A 78 -7.54 37.45 -15.35
CA SER A 78 -7.17 36.05 -15.13
C SER A 78 -8.40 35.16 -15.18
N GLY A 79 -8.22 33.88 -15.49
CA GLY A 79 -9.29 32.91 -15.49
C GLY A 79 -8.83 31.54 -15.99
N HIS A 80 -9.81 30.70 -16.33
CA HIS A 80 -9.59 29.37 -16.87
C HIS A 80 -10.17 29.27 -18.28
N HIS A 81 -9.55 28.46 -19.13
CA HIS A 81 -10.05 28.13 -20.47
C HIS A 81 -9.88 26.64 -20.75
N LEU A 82 -10.82 26.06 -21.50
CA LEU A 82 -10.89 24.64 -21.79
C LEU A 82 -10.88 24.41 -23.30
N PHE A 83 -9.86 23.70 -23.79
CA PHE A 83 -9.79 23.26 -25.18
C PHE A 83 -10.50 21.92 -25.37
N LYS A 84 -11.40 21.86 -26.35
CA LYS A 84 -12.23 20.68 -26.65
C LYS A 84 -11.64 19.74 -27.69
N GLN A 85 -10.62 20.18 -28.41
CA GLN A 85 -9.95 19.43 -29.47
C GLN A 85 -8.45 19.51 -29.27
N GLU A 86 -7.74 18.50 -29.73
CA GLU A 86 -6.29 18.53 -29.77
C GLU A 86 -5.78 19.49 -30.84
N GLY A 87 -4.57 19.98 -30.65
CA GLY A 87 -3.94 20.87 -31.61
C GLY A 87 -2.97 21.85 -30.97
N VAL A 88 -2.34 22.65 -31.82
CA VAL A 88 -1.51 23.76 -31.39
C VAL A 88 -2.34 25.03 -31.46
N TYR A 89 -2.60 25.61 -30.29
CA TYR A 89 -3.36 26.84 -30.14
C TYR A 89 -2.41 27.99 -29.84
N LYS A 90 -2.60 29.09 -30.57
CA LYS A 90 -1.86 30.33 -30.35
C LYS A 90 -2.77 31.30 -29.60
N ILE A 91 -2.52 31.44 -28.30
CA ILE A 91 -3.24 32.37 -27.45
C ILE A 91 -2.66 33.76 -27.65
N ARG A 92 -3.51 34.75 -27.92
CA ARG A 92 -3.13 36.16 -28.00
C ARG A 92 -3.72 36.92 -26.82
N LEU A 93 -2.89 37.67 -26.11
CA LEU A 93 -3.30 38.68 -25.14
C LEU A 93 -3.07 40.06 -25.73
N THR A 94 -4.11 40.89 -25.79
CA THR A 94 -4.03 42.32 -26.07
C THR A 94 -4.27 43.11 -24.77
N VAL A 95 -3.29 43.91 -24.34
CA VAL A 95 -3.40 44.81 -23.19
C VAL A 95 -3.53 46.24 -23.68
N ASN A 96 -4.44 47.02 -23.09
CA ASN A 96 -4.67 48.44 -23.41
C ASN A 96 -4.94 48.72 -24.90
N GLY A 97 -5.41 47.71 -25.64
CA GLY A 97 -5.76 47.79 -27.05
C GLY A 97 -4.58 47.89 -28.03
N ASN A 98 -3.33 47.88 -27.57
CA ASN A 98 -2.16 48.09 -28.43
C ASN A 98 -0.92 47.24 -28.10
N LEU A 99 -0.85 46.64 -26.91
CA LEU A 99 0.25 45.74 -26.55
C LEU A 99 -0.21 44.30 -26.78
N GLU A 100 0.55 43.52 -27.53
CA GLU A 100 0.23 42.11 -27.81
C GLU A 100 1.31 41.18 -27.27
N ARG A 101 0.90 40.04 -26.71
CA ARG A 101 1.76 38.91 -26.37
C ARG A 101 1.10 37.61 -26.80
N TYR A 102 1.92 36.65 -27.26
CA TYR A 102 1.46 35.35 -27.73
C TYR A 102 1.98 34.22 -26.84
N PHE A 103 1.15 33.20 -26.63
CA PHE A 103 1.50 31.96 -25.95
C PHE A 103 1.13 30.78 -26.85
N ASP A 104 2.09 29.90 -27.12
CA ASP A 104 1.81 28.66 -27.83
C ASP A 104 1.46 27.57 -26.82
N VAL A 105 0.24 27.05 -26.92
CA VAL A 105 -0.25 25.93 -26.11
C VAL A 105 -0.45 24.73 -27.01
N ARG A 106 0.24 23.63 -26.71
CA ARG A 106 0.08 22.37 -27.43
C ARG A 106 -0.87 21.49 -26.65
N VAL A 107 -2.14 21.53 -27.01
CA VAL A 107 -3.14 20.61 -26.48
C VAL A 107 -2.86 19.25 -27.10
N LYS A 108 -2.35 18.34 -26.29
CA LYS A 108 -2.20 16.94 -26.71
C LYS A 108 -3.59 16.35 -26.80
N GLU A 109 -3.80 15.38 -27.70
CA GLU A 109 -4.93 14.47 -27.59
C GLU A 109 -5.12 14.14 -26.11
N GLU A 110 -6.37 14.07 -25.67
CA GLU A 110 -6.65 13.04 -24.69
C GLU A 110 -6.16 11.78 -25.40
N THR A 111 -4.92 11.39 -25.10
CA THR A 111 -4.58 9.99 -25.06
C THR A 111 -5.54 9.49 -24.01
N GLY A 112 -6.81 9.31 -24.42
CA GLY A 112 -7.79 8.51 -23.75
C GLY A 112 -6.96 7.29 -23.60
N THR A 113 -6.53 7.09 -22.35
CA THR A 113 -5.39 6.27 -22.03
C THR A 113 -5.54 5.12 -22.99
N GLU A 114 -4.54 4.81 -23.81
CA GLU A 114 -4.36 3.39 -23.98
C GLU A 114 -4.15 2.92 -22.52
N ASN A 115 -5.24 2.69 -21.77
CA ASN A 115 -5.73 1.34 -21.55
C ASN A 115 -5.27 0.54 -22.77
N GLN A 116 -3.96 0.27 -22.85
CA GLN A 116 -3.52 -1.08 -22.78
C GLN A 116 -4.51 -1.71 -21.79
N HIS A 117 -5.48 -2.42 -22.35
CA HIS A 117 -6.50 -3.18 -21.64
C HIS A 117 -5.74 -4.29 -20.90
N LEU A 118 -4.81 -3.89 -20.04
CA LEU A 118 -4.02 -4.71 -19.17
C LEU A 118 -4.98 -5.02 -18.06
N VAL A 119 -5.76 -6.04 -18.35
CA VAL A 119 -6.51 -6.73 -17.33
C VAL A 119 -5.52 -7.11 -16.25
N HIS A 120 -5.87 -6.80 -15.01
CA HIS A 120 -5.06 -7.17 -13.88
C HIS A 120 -5.90 -7.80 -12.79
N ILE A 121 -5.22 -8.60 -11.99
CA ILE A 121 -5.79 -9.28 -10.84
C ILE A 121 -5.49 -8.44 -9.62
N ILE A 122 -6.54 -8.04 -8.91
CA ILE A 122 -6.45 -7.47 -7.57
C ILE A 122 -6.80 -8.59 -6.59
N ALA A 123 -5.79 -9.07 -5.88
CA ALA A 123 -5.90 -10.12 -4.89
C ALA A 123 -4.74 -10.05 -3.88
N PRO A 124 -4.92 -10.55 -2.65
CA PRO A 124 -3.83 -10.64 -1.70
C PRO A 124 -2.77 -11.66 -2.15
N LYS A 125 -1.53 -11.49 -1.67
CA LYS A 125 -0.43 -12.44 -1.93
C LYS A 125 -0.41 -13.62 -0.95
N GLU A 126 -1.10 -13.47 0.17
CA GLU A 126 -1.20 -14.48 1.23
C GLU A 126 -2.64 -14.54 1.72
N ALA A 127 -3.12 -15.74 2.06
CA ALA A 127 -4.44 -15.95 2.65
C ALA A 127 -4.45 -17.22 3.51
N ILE A 128 -5.53 -17.42 4.27
CA ILE A 128 -5.70 -18.59 5.13
C ILE A 128 -6.58 -19.62 4.43
N GLN A 129 -6.17 -20.89 4.49
CA GLN A 129 -6.95 -22.04 4.02
C GLN A 129 -8.38 -22.01 4.55
N GLY A 130 -9.36 -22.33 3.68
CA GLY A 130 -10.78 -22.36 4.04
C GLY A 130 -11.47 -21.00 4.18
N GLU A 131 -10.75 -19.88 4.11
CA GLU A 131 -11.36 -18.54 4.08
C GLU A 131 -11.77 -18.13 2.66
N ASN A 132 -12.87 -17.37 2.55
CA ASN A 132 -13.30 -16.80 1.28
C ASN A 132 -12.40 -15.61 0.90
N ILE A 133 -11.60 -15.78 -0.14
CA ILE A 133 -10.72 -14.76 -0.69
C ILE A 133 -11.41 -14.06 -1.85
N ILE A 134 -11.32 -12.73 -1.87
CA ILE A 134 -11.87 -11.91 -2.95
C ILE A 134 -10.81 -11.72 -4.04
N PHE A 135 -11.13 -12.16 -5.25
CA PHE A 135 -10.34 -11.90 -6.44
C PHE A 135 -11.13 -10.95 -7.35
N ARG A 136 -10.52 -9.83 -7.72
CA ARG A 136 -11.17 -8.84 -8.59
C ARG A 136 -10.35 -8.62 -9.84
N GLY A 137 -11.02 -8.77 -10.98
CA GLY A 137 -10.50 -8.37 -12.27
C GLY A 137 -10.75 -6.89 -12.49
N GLU A 138 -9.71 -6.13 -12.79
CA GLU A 138 -9.83 -4.74 -13.23
C GLU A 138 -9.40 -4.63 -14.70
N GLY A 139 -10.17 -3.89 -15.48
CA GLY A 139 -10.17 -3.93 -16.94
C GLY A 139 -11.58 -3.69 -17.50
N HIS A 140 -11.66 -3.48 -18.82
CA HIS A 140 -12.91 -3.15 -19.53
C HIS A 140 -13.49 -4.36 -20.30
N ASP A 141 -13.13 -5.57 -19.90
CA ASP A 141 -13.55 -6.81 -20.54
C ASP A 141 -14.94 -7.30 -20.07
N GLU A 142 -15.63 -7.99 -20.97
CA GLU A 142 -16.96 -8.53 -20.78
C GLU A 142 -16.92 -9.98 -20.25
N GLN A 143 -15.91 -10.77 -20.62
CA GLN A 143 -15.75 -12.15 -20.17
C GLN A 143 -14.56 -12.33 -19.25
N TRP A 144 -14.81 -13.02 -18.15
CA TRP A 144 -13.80 -13.34 -17.15
C TRP A 144 -13.76 -14.86 -17.03
N ARG A 145 -12.58 -15.46 -16.94
CA ARG A 145 -12.39 -16.91 -16.74
C ARG A 145 -11.26 -17.09 -15.74
N TRP A 146 -11.65 -17.42 -14.52
CA TRP A 146 -10.75 -17.66 -13.40
C TRP A 146 -10.41 -19.14 -13.30
N GLU A 147 -9.14 -19.45 -13.11
CA GLU A 147 -8.65 -20.76 -12.69
C GLU A 147 -7.78 -20.53 -11.46
N PHE A 148 -8.17 -21.09 -10.31
CA PHE A 148 -7.46 -20.86 -9.03
C PHE A 148 -6.34 -21.87 -8.78
N GLY A 149 -6.21 -22.88 -9.63
CA GLY A 149 -5.04 -23.78 -9.66
C GLY A 149 -5.19 -25.09 -8.88
N GLU A 150 -6.30 -25.32 -8.17
CA GLU A 150 -6.56 -26.62 -7.49
C GLU A 150 -7.07 -27.70 -8.46
N THR A 151 -7.94 -27.32 -9.39
CA THR A 151 -8.64 -28.28 -10.28
C THR A 151 -8.12 -28.27 -11.71
N GLY A 152 -7.44 -27.20 -12.12
CA GLY A 152 -7.08 -26.93 -13.51
C GLY A 152 -8.29 -26.68 -14.42
N MET A 153 -9.44 -26.30 -13.86
CA MET A 153 -10.67 -25.96 -14.57
C MET A 153 -11.04 -24.50 -14.34
N ILE A 154 -11.98 -23.97 -15.15
CA ILE A 154 -12.56 -22.65 -14.94
C ILE A 154 -13.50 -22.70 -13.73
N ASP A 155 -13.09 -22.06 -12.63
CA ASP A 155 -13.81 -22.02 -11.36
C ASP A 155 -14.85 -20.89 -11.32
N SER A 156 -14.60 -19.75 -11.99
CA SER A 156 -15.55 -18.63 -12.04
C SER A 156 -15.53 -17.88 -13.37
N ARG A 157 -16.69 -17.25 -13.69
CA ARG A 157 -16.87 -16.37 -14.85
C ARG A 157 -17.29 -14.93 -14.51
N GLU A 158 -17.27 -14.59 -13.23
CA GLU A 158 -17.62 -13.26 -12.76
C GLU A 158 -16.40 -12.35 -12.73
N LYS A 159 -16.61 -11.04 -12.87
CA LYS A 159 -15.52 -10.05 -12.76
C LYS A 159 -14.89 -10.01 -11.37
N THR A 160 -15.71 -10.24 -10.34
CA THR A 160 -15.28 -10.42 -8.96
C THR A 160 -15.66 -11.83 -8.54
N ALA A 161 -14.72 -12.62 -8.07
CA ALA A 161 -14.92 -14.00 -7.65
C ALA A 161 -14.54 -14.17 -6.17
N LEU A 162 -15.27 -15.06 -5.49
CA LEU A 162 -14.92 -15.55 -4.17
C LEU A 162 -14.41 -16.98 -4.30
N TYR A 163 -13.27 -17.28 -3.68
CA TYR A 163 -12.71 -18.63 -3.69
C TYR A 163 -12.02 -18.95 -2.37
N ALA A 164 -12.14 -20.21 -1.93
CA ALA A 164 -11.53 -20.71 -0.69
C ALA A 164 -10.74 -21.98 -1.00
N TYR A 165 -9.44 -21.95 -0.71
CA TYR A 165 -8.53 -23.07 -0.97
C TYR A 165 -8.69 -24.17 0.07
N ALA A 166 -8.73 -25.42 -0.38
CA ALA A 166 -8.95 -26.57 0.47
C ALA A 166 -7.68 -27.06 1.17
N GLU A 167 -6.50 -26.84 0.59
CA GLU A 167 -5.21 -27.23 1.15
C GLU A 167 -4.24 -26.02 1.22
N PRO A 168 -3.28 -26.01 2.16
CA PRO A 168 -2.23 -25.00 2.18
C PRO A 168 -1.20 -25.24 1.08
N GLY A 169 -0.58 -24.17 0.58
CA GLY A 169 0.43 -24.26 -0.46
C GLY A 169 0.52 -23.00 -1.31
N GLU A 170 1.46 -23.01 -2.26
CA GLU A 170 1.62 -21.95 -3.25
C GLU A 170 0.79 -22.26 -4.49
N TYR A 171 -0.11 -21.35 -4.85
CA TYR A 171 -1.00 -21.49 -5.99
C TYR A 171 -0.75 -20.40 -7.03
N GLU A 172 -0.93 -20.76 -8.31
CA GLU A 172 -0.93 -19.84 -9.44
C GLU A 172 -2.36 -19.63 -9.92
N VAL A 173 -2.90 -18.43 -9.69
CA VAL A 173 -4.20 -18.00 -10.18
C VAL A 173 -4.05 -17.46 -11.59
N LEU A 174 -4.86 -17.98 -12.51
CA LEU A 174 -4.90 -17.59 -13.90
C LEU A 174 -6.21 -16.85 -14.19
N LEU A 175 -6.10 -15.72 -14.88
CA LEU A 175 -7.23 -14.98 -15.42
C LEU A 175 -7.10 -14.85 -16.93
N SER A 176 -8.10 -15.33 -17.65
CA SER A 176 -8.25 -15.11 -19.09
C SER A 176 -9.52 -14.31 -19.40
N THR A 177 -9.42 -13.40 -20.36
CA THR A 177 -10.54 -12.67 -20.96
C THR A 177 -10.60 -12.93 -22.46
N GLU A 178 -11.61 -12.37 -23.14
CA GLU A 178 -11.71 -12.39 -24.60
C GLU A 178 -10.58 -11.65 -25.31
N ASN A 179 -9.94 -10.70 -24.63
CA ASN A 179 -8.87 -9.86 -25.21
C ASN A 179 -7.46 -10.32 -24.82
N THR A 180 -7.33 -11.30 -23.91
CA THR A 180 -6.02 -11.83 -23.49
C THR A 180 -5.56 -12.97 -24.40
N ARG A 181 -4.37 -12.84 -25.01
CA ARG A 181 -3.72 -13.95 -25.76
C ARG A 181 -3.15 -15.04 -24.84
N TYR A 182 -2.69 -14.65 -23.66
CA TYR A 182 -2.17 -15.55 -22.62
C TYR A 182 -2.79 -15.14 -21.27
N PRO A 183 -3.02 -16.09 -20.35
CA PRO A 183 -3.60 -15.78 -19.05
C PRO A 183 -2.69 -14.87 -18.22
N ILE A 184 -3.31 -13.94 -17.51
CA ILE A 184 -2.65 -13.14 -16.47
C ILE A 184 -2.49 -14.01 -15.23
N ARG A 185 -1.34 -13.87 -14.57
CA ARG A 185 -0.94 -14.74 -13.46
C ARG A 185 -0.83 -13.95 -12.18
N HIS A 186 -1.38 -14.51 -11.11
CA HIS A 186 -1.18 -14.03 -9.74
C HIS A 186 -0.74 -15.21 -8.87
N ARG A 187 0.31 -15.03 -8.08
CA ARG A 187 0.74 -16.05 -7.12
C ARG A 187 0.21 -15.73 -5.74
N ILE A 188 -0.35 -16.73 -5.09
CA ILE A 188 -0.88 -16.63 -3.74
C ILE A 188 -0.37 -17.79 -2.89
N ASN A 189 0.14 -17.47 -1.71
CA ASN A 189 0.54 -18.45 -0.71
C ASN A 189 -0.63 -18.67 0.27
N ILE A 190 -1.14 -19.89 0.33
CA ILE A 190 -2.21 -20.29 1.25
C ILE A 190 -1.58 -20.89 2.48
N LEU A 191 -1.68 -20.16 3.57
CA LEU A 191 -1.25 -20.59 4.88
C LEU A 191 -2.27 -21.59 5.43
N PRO A 192 -1.83 -22.63 6.16
CA PRO A 192 -2.76 -23.53 6.83
C PRO A 192 -3.68 -22.75 7.76
N TYR A 193 -4.94 -23.17 7.85
CA TYR A 193 -5.81 -22.68 8.91
C TYR A 193 -5.21 -23.16 10.23
N TYR A 194 -4.52 -22.26 10.93
CA TYR A 194 -4.00 -22.54 12.25
C TYR A 194 -5.18 -22.75 13.20
N SER A 195 -5.58 -24.01 13.41
CA SER A 195 -6.26 -24.38 14.63
C SER A 195 -5.24 -24.26 15.77
N GLU A 196 -5.35 -23.19 16.56
CA GLU A 196 -4.66 -22.99 17.85
C GLU A 196 -3.21 -23.52 17.91
N ASN A 197 -2.26 -22.92 17.18
CA ASN A 197 -0.86 -23.17 17.55
C ASN A 197 0.18 -22.12 17.14
N ASP A 198 -0.21 -20.84 17.12
CA ASP A 198 0.72 -19.72 16.92
C ASP A 198 0.72 -18.76 18.12
N SER A 199 0.53 -19.32 19.31
CA SER A 199 0.75 -18.56 20.53
C SER A 199 2.25 -18.47 20.81
N THR A 200 2.80 -17.26 20.79
CA THR A 200 4.10 -16.94 21.45
C THR A 200 4.00 -16.98 22.97
N ASP A 201 2.81 -17.25 23.52
CA ASP A 201 2.60 -17.42 24.95
C ASP A 201 3.24 -18.72 25.45
N VAL A 202 4.26 -18.56 26.29
CA VAL A 202 5.01 -19.64 26.94
C VAL A 202 4.06 -20.62 27.63
N MET A 203 2.97 -20.15 28.25
CA MET A 203 2.03 -21.00 28.97
C MET A 203 1.23 -21.92 28.04
N VAL A 204 0.90 -21.45 26.84
CA VAL A 204 0.20 -22.25 25.83
C VAL A 204 1.12 -23.36 25.31
N LEU A 205 2.38 -23.03 25.00
CA LEU A 205 3.36 -24.02 24.55
C LEU A 205 3.61 -25.11 25.61
N ILE A 206 3.65 -24.73 26.89
CA ILE A 206 3.75 -25.67 28.00
C ILE A 206 2.51 -26.56 28.07
N GLY A 207 1.31 -25.96 27.97
CA GLY A 207 0.04 -26.70 27.97
C GLY A 207 0.00 -27.77 26.88
N LEU A 208 0.48 -27.46 25.68
CA LEU A 208 0.53 -28.39 24.55
C LEU A 208 1.51 -29.54 24.75
N ASP A 209 2.71 -29.28 25.28
CA ASP A 209 3.68 -30.34 25.60
C ASP A 209 3.11 -31.27 26.69
N ILE A 210 2.48 -30.70 27.73
CA ILE A 210 1.82 -31.49 28.78
C ILE A 210 0.66 -32.32 28.20
N LYS A 211 -0.19 -31.72 27.35
CA LYS A 211 -1.28 -32.41 26.66
C LYS A 211 -0.76 -33.63 25.89
N GLU A 212 0.32 -33.47 25.14
CA GLU A 212 0.93 -34.56 24.38
C GLU A 212 1.37 -35.71 25.31
N LYS A 213 2.03 -35.40 26.44
CA LYS A 213 2.47 -36.44 27.39
C LYS A 213 1.30 -37.13 28.09
N LEU A 214 0.23 -36.40 28.41
CA LEU A 214 -0.98 -36.99 28.96
C LEU A 214 -1.67 -37.91 27.94
N GLN A 215 -1.79 -37.49 26.69
CA GLN A 215 -2.34 -38.33 25.62
C GLN A 215 -1.47 -39.58 25.39
N ASN A 216 -0.15 -39.46 25.44
CA ASN A 216 0.76 -40.60 25.36
C ASN A 216 0.50 -41.65 26.47
N ILE A 217 0.18 -41.21 27.69
CA ILE A 217 -0.19 -42.11 28.80
C ILE A 217 -1.50 -42.84 28.48
N VAL A 218 -2.49 -42.11 27.96
CA VAL A 218 -3.80 -42.68 27.55
C VAL A 218 -3.64 -43.69 26.41
N ASP A 219 -2.77 -43.40 25.45
CA ASP A 219 -2.48 -44.25 24.30
C ASP A 219 -1.67 -45.51 24.68
N GLY A 220 -1.21 -45.60 25.94
CA GLY A 220 -0.48 -46.74 26.47
C GLY A 220 1.02 -46.73 26.20
N LYS A 221 1.59 -45.56 25.84
CA LYS A 221 3.05 -45.38 25.81
C LYS A 221 3.63 -45.47 27.23
N PRO A 222 4.96 -45.67 27.41
CA PRO A 222 5.54 -45.89 28.73
C PRO A 222 5.19 -44.80 29.75
N PHE A 223 4.49 -45.19 30.82
CA PHE A 223 3.97 -44.28 31.84
C PHE A 223 5.08 -43.41 32.45
N ASN A 224 6.12 -44.05 33.00
CA ASN A 224 7.20 -43.36 33.71
C ASN A 224 7.92 -42.31 32.85
N ILE A 225 8.07 -42.55 31.55
CA ILE A 225 8.75 -41.60 30.65
C ILE A 225 7.94 -40.31 30.53
N ASN A 226 6.64 -40.44 30.25
CA ASN A 226 5.76 -39.28 30.04
C ASN A 226 5.47 -38.55 31.35
N TYR A 227 5.20 -39.29 32.42
CA TYR A 227 4.92 -38.72 33.74
C TYR A 227 6.14 -37.99 34.31
N ASN A 228 7.31 -38.64 34.37
CA ASN A 228 8.51 -38.02 34.97
C ASN A 228 8.97 -36.80 34.18
N TYR A 229 8.84 -36.82 32.85
CA TYR A 229 9.17 -35.67 32.00
C TYR A 229 8.43 -34.41 32.42
N VAL A 230 7.10 -34.48 32.56
CA VAL A 230 6.28 -33.32 32.93
C VAL A 230 6.65 -32.84 34.33
N VAL A 231 6.75 -33.76 35.29
CA VAL A 231 7.06 -33.43 36.68
C VAL A 231 8.43 -32.75 36.82
N SER A 232 9.45 -33.25 36.13
CA SER A 232 10.80 -32.68 36.20
C SER A 232 10.95 -31.36 35.46
N LYS A 233 10.25 -31.22 34.31
CA LYS A 233 10.43 -30.08 33.41
C LYS A 233 9.58 -28.88 33.82
N TYR A 234 8.38 -29.12 34.34
CA TYR A 234 7.36 -28.09 34.53
C TYR A 234 6.93 -27.91 35.98
N PHE A 235 7.04 -28.94 36.82
CA PHE A 235 6.54 -28.89 38.19
C PHE A 235 7.63 -28.87 39.26
N ASN A 236 8.89 -28.58 38.92
CA ASN A 236 10.00 -28.55 39.87
C ASN A 236 10.08 -29.82 40.74
N ASN A 237 9.80 -30.98 40.15
CA ASN A 237 9.71 -32.27 40.83
C ASN A 237 8.59 -32.38 41.88
N ASN A 238 7.56 -31.54 41.80
CA ASN A 238 6.36 -31.62 42.63
C ASN A 238 5.30 -32.51 41.97
N PRO A 239 5.06 -33.74 42.45
CA PRO A 239 4.01 -34.60 41.91
C PRO A 239 2.58 -34.18 42.34
N ASN A 240 2.48 -33.27 43.31
CA ASN A 240 1.21 -32.87 43.92
C ASN A 240 0.56 -31.63 43.25
N THR A 241 1.05 -31.22 42.07
CA THR A 241 0.46 -30.12 41.30
C THR A 241 -1.02 -30.37 41.05
N LEU A 242 -1.86 -29.35 41.27
CA LEU A 242 -3.31 -29.48 41.16
C LEU A 242 -3.73 -29.64 39.69
N VAL A 243 -4.56 -30.65 39.43
CA VAL A 243 -5.22 -30.89 38.15
C VAL A 243 -6.72 -30.69 38.33
N VAL A 244 -7.29 -29.76 37.56
CA VAL A 244 -8.74 -29.55 37.47
C VAL A 244 -9.25 -30.18 36.17
N VAL A 245 -10.06 -31.23 36.27
CA VAL A 245 -10.57 -31.97 35.10
C VAL A 245 -12.00 -31.54 34.80
N ASN A 246 -12.27 -31.12 33.56
CA ASN A 246 -13.58 -30.67 33.07
C ASN A 246 -14.27 -29.67 34.02
N ASN A 247 -13.48 -28.77 34.61
CA ASN A 247 -13.89 -27.68 35.52
C ASN A 247 -14.57 -28.10 36.85
N ASN A 248 -14.64 -29.39 37.18
CA ASN A 248 -15.40 -29.84 38.36
C ASN A 248 -14.78 -31.00 39.15
N LYS A 249 -13.72 -31.64 38.64
CA LYS A 249 -13.00 -32.71 39.34
C LYS A 249 -11.60 -32.25 39.67
N TYR A 250 -11.08 -32.72 40.80
CA TYR A 250 -9.79 -32.28 41.34
C TYR A 250 -8.94 -33.49 41.69
N ASN A 251 -7.69 -33.47 41.25
CA ASN A 251 -6.70 -34.51 41.53
C ASN A 251 -5.31 -33.88 41.69
N ASP A 252 -4.41 -34.54 42.40
CA ASP A 252 -2.98 -34.32 42.19
C ASP A 252 -2.54 -34.94 40.85
N PHE A 253 -1.45 -34.41 40.28
CA PHE A 253 -0.98 -34.81 38.97
C PHE A 253 -0.65 -36.31 38.87
N TYR A 254 -0.08 -36.90 39.92
CA TYR A 254 0.22 -38.33 39.96
C TYR A 254 -1.05 -39.18 39.92
N SER A 255 -2.01 -38.91 40.80
CA SER A 255 -3.29 -39.63 40.85
C SER A 255 -4.07 -39.50 39.55
N TYR A 256 -4.04 -38.32 38.93
CA TYR A 256 -4.66 -38.10 37.62
C TYR A 256 -4.01 -38.96 36.53
N CYS A 257 -2.67 -38.95 36.41
CA CYS A 257 -1.94 -39.76 35.44
C CYS A 257 -2.17 -41.26 35.66
N GLN A 258 -2.22 -41.71 36.91
CA GLN A 258 -2.54 -43.11 37.25
C GLN A 258 -3.94 -43.50 36.80
N GLY A 259 -4.92 -42.59 36.95
CA GLY A 259 -6.27 -42.75 36.43
C GLY A 259 -6.29 -42.89 34.90
N LEU A 260 -5.56 -42.03 34.18
CA LEU A 260 -5.42 -42.14 32.72
C LEU A 260 -4.79 -43.47 32.30
N HIS A 261 -3.78 -43.94 33.03
CA HIS A 261 -3.06 -45.17 32.70
C HIS A 261 -3.92 -46.44 32.85
N HIS A 262 -4.78 -46.47 33.88
CA HIS A 262 -5.56 -47.67 34.23
C HIS A 262 -7.00 -47.64 33.71
N ILE A 263 -7.66 -46.48 33.83
CA ILE A 263 -9.09 -46.32 33.55
C ILE A 263 -9.30 -45.69 32.16
N GLY A 264 -8.53 -44.65 31.84
CA GLY A 264 -8.69 -43.88 30.59
C GLY A 264 -8.10 -44.55 29.35
N LYS A 265 -7.37 -45.66 29.50
CA LYS A 265 -6.56 -46.28 28.44
C LYS A 265 -7.39 -46.55 27.18
N LYS A 266 -7.01 -45.91 26.07
CA LYS A 266 -7.65 -45.97 24.72
C LYS A 266 -9.10 -45.48 24.63
N GLU A 267 -9.69 -45.00 25.73
CA GLU A 267 -11.07 -44.52 25.76
C GLU A 267 -11.15 -43.00 26.02
N THR A 268 -10.12 -42.40 26.63
CA THR A 268 -10.04 -40.95 26.87
C THR A 268 -9.34 -40.20 25.73
N VAL A 269 -9.78 -38.97 25.46
CA VAL A 269 -9.08 -38.02 24.58
C VAL A 269 -8.86 -36.73 25.35
N ILE A 270 -7.60 -36.32 25.49
CA ILE A 270 -7.22 -35.04 26.09
C ILE A 270 -7.39 -33.94 25.03
N GLN A 271 -8.40 -33.10 25.21
CA GLN A 271 -8.74 -32.05 24.25
C GLN A 271 -7.86 -30.82 24.43
N ASN A 272 -7.71 -30.37 25.68
CA ASN A 272 -6.92 -29.18 25.98
C ASN A 272 -6.29 -29.24 27.38
N VAL A 273 -5.19 -28.53 27.57
CA VAL A 273 -4.53 -28.32 28.87
C VAL A 273 -4.17 -26.85 28.98
N ILE A 274 -4.76 -26.18 29.98
CA ILE A 274 -4.46 -24.78 30.32
C ILE A 274 -3.56 -24.78 31.54
N VAL A 275 -2.50 -23.99 31.49
CA VAL A 275 -1.49 -23.88 32.54
C VAL A 275 -1.65 -22.56 33.25
N GLU A 276 -1.55 -22.57 34.57
CA GLU A 276 -1.64 -21.36 35.38
C GLU A 276 -0.53 -21.29 36.43
N SER A 277 0.04 -20.11 36.60
CA SER A 277 1.08 -19.81 37.58
C SER A 277 0.57 -18.96 38.74
N GLU A 278 1.15 -19.14 39.92
CA GLU A 278 0.92 -18.24 41.05
C GLU A 278 1.96 -17.11 41.04
N GLY A 279 1.49 -15.87 40.79
CA GLY A 279 2.32 -14.67 40.85
C GLY A 279 3.12 -14.36 39.57
N GLU A 280 3.40 -13.07 39.36
CA GLU A 280 4.12 -12.56 38.18
C GLU A 280 5.64 -12.82 38.23
N GLU A 281 6.22 -13.15 39.39
CA GLU A 281 7.67 -13.10 39.62
C GLU A 281 8.41 -14.45 39.54
N ASP A 282 7.75 -15.61 39.76
CA ASP A 282 8.47 -16.91 39.84
C ASP A 282 8.19 -17.85 38.65
N GLY A 283 7.19 -17.55 37.81
CA GLY A 283 6.84 -18.38 36.64
C GLY A 283 6.50 -19.84 36.96
N GLN A 284 6.29 -20.16 38.25
CA GLN A 284 6.07 -21.52 38.72
C GLN A 284 4.62 -21.94 38.47
N ILE A 285 4.45 -23.09 37.83
CA ILE A 285 3.14 -23.65 37.54
C ILE A 285 2.54 -24.22 38.82
N SER A 286 1.41 -23.65 39.25
CA SER A 286 0.69 -24.06 40.47
C SER A 286 -0.46 -25.01 40.16
N ARG A 287 -1.10 -24.86 38.98
CA ARG A 287 -2.22 -25.70 38.55
C ARG A 287 -2.28 -25.88 37.04
N ILE A 288 -2.91 -26.98 36.63
CA ILE A 288 -3.34 -27.20 35.24
C ILE A 288 -4.84 -27.51 35.19
N ALA A 289 -5.54 -26.97 34.20
CA ALA A 289 -6.91 -27.34 33.88
C ALA A 289 -6.90 -28.23 32.63
N VAL A 290 -7.49 -29.43 32.74
CA VAL A 290 -7.52 -30.42 31.66
C VAL A 290 -8.94 -30.62 31.18
N ILE A 291 -9.16 -30.41 29.90
CA ILE A 291 -10.41 -30.72 29.21
C ILE A 291 -10.22 -32.08 28.53
N GLN A 292 -11.05 -33.05 28.91
CA GLN A 292 -11.00 -34.40 28.35
C GLN A 292 -12.40 -34.94 28.05
N THR A 293 -12.46 -35.88 27.11
CA THR A 293 -13.67 -36.65 26.81
C THR A 293 -13.40 -38.13 26.92
N ASP A 294 -14.32 -38.86 27.55
CA ASP A 294 -14.28 -40.31 27.61
C ASP A 294 -15.27 -40.85 26.57
N LYS A 295 -14.82 -41.71 25.67
CA LYS A 295 -15.72 -42.46 24.79
C LYS A 295 -16.56 -43.38 25.67
N LYS A 296 -17.86 -43.08 25.80
CA LYS A 296 -18.80 -43.99 26.44
C LYS A 296 -18.77 -45.31 25.68
N ARG A 297 -18.56 -46.41 26.42
CA ARG A 297 -18.90 -47.76 25.95
C ARG A 297 -20.39 -47.89 25.69
#